data_AF-A0AAG5DGJ5-F1
#
_entry.id   AF-A0AAG5DGJ5-F1
#
_cell.length_a   1.000
_cell.length_b   1.000
_cell.length_c   1.000
_cell.angle_alpha   90.00
_cell.angle_beta   90.00
_cell.angle_gamma   90.00
#
_symmetry.space_group_name_H-M   'P 1'
#
loop_
_entity.id
_entity.type
_entity.pdbx_description
1 polymer ?
#
loop_
_entity_poly.entity_id
_entity_poly.type
_entity_poly.pdbx_seq_one_letter_code
_entity_poly.pdbx_strand_id
1 'polypeptide(L)'
;MLAETLNAKKTLPVDLLPVIFRNLAEYLQSVPVDCIAGSVWSPVIQALDSLLRRVILILSNMSGAEHLLEIMVSLLKVPQLSKSILEPFSKVISYAIQNLHLTQKVLVEICNLSGRAFAKERDKLYLGRQIVFDLVQALKFKTNVPDNNLLLLVGFLLQDAGGILPPGIIGDISGGESFVHISCHISDCMRQPYLNDILEFLADFHTLSKIKNLKASGTVPGLCEDTIGGVLKGAIAQYLALEMSRGNSKDSRTVSKYLPWLNNAPSSLQQGPKEFTECVGHMRLLSWLLMGSLTHTALVVRRIGTGTATPHQSHLRNSPLIIQPVPQEASCHIADHVQVIFAGFAEQSKTSVLHMSSLFHAFTLCQLWTVYLEQVASLAAISSEAYNTTLSVLFEFWAKVTPCILQLVSHSKLSESVNLHFLGLLESLKETRSTILAKLLPLWTPVLSSNTQLSGTLHVRLQNCRDAVPNLEEQDFHASEALLKWLQRLQFKMGQIELQSSTATQFYSI
;
A
#
# COMPACT_ATOMS: atom_id res chain seq x y z
N MET A 1 8.65 32.42 33.56
CA MET A 1 10.04 32.43 34.06
C MET A 1 10.99 31.55 33.24
N LEU A 2 10.87 30.20 33.21
CA LEU A 2 11.86 29.33 32.52
C LEU A 2 12.10 29.69 31.04
N ALA A 3 11.05 29.69 30.22
CA ALA A 3 11.16 29.95 28.79
C ALA A 3 11.69 31.37 28.50
N GLU A 4 11.27 32.36 29.29
CA GLU A 4 11.77 33.75 29.21
C GLU A 4 13.26 33.82 29.53
N THR A 5 13.73 33.13 30.58
CA THR A 5 15.16 33.07 30.93
C THR A 5 15.98 32.45 29.81
N LEU A 6 15.50 31.37 29.19
CA LEU A 6 16.17 30.75 28.04
C LEU A 6 16.16 31.68 26.82
N ASN A 7 15.03 32.36 26.56
CA ASN A 7 14.90 33.32 25.48
C ASN A 7 15.83 34.53 25.63
N ALA A 8 16.10 34.98 26.86
CA ALA A 8 17.02 36.08 27.14
C ALA A 8 18.50 35.72 26.89
N LYS A 9 18.88 34.44 26.87
CA LYS A 9 20.26 34.03 26.59
C LYS A 9 20.60 34.23 25.12
N LYS A 10 21.80 34.74 24.80
CA LYS A 10 22.30 34.85 23.41
C LYS A 10 22.37 33.49 22.70
N THR A 11 22.83 32.47 23.40
CA THR A 11 22.90 31.08 22.93
C THR A 11 22.16 30.15 23.89
N LEU A 12 21.54 29.09 23.35
CA LEU A 12 20.88 28.09 24.17
C LEU A 12 21.94 27.14 24.79
N PRO A 13 21.76 26.71 26.05
CA PRO A 13 22.72 25.84 26.73
C PRO A 13 22.51 24.38 26.30
N VAL A 14 23.04 23.99 25.14
CA VAL A 14 22.78 22.70 24.46
C VAL A 14 22.90 21.49 25.39
N ASP A 15 23.94 21.45 26.23
CA ASP A 15 24.19 20.32 27.15
C ASP A 15 23.13 20.17 28.26
N LEU A 16 22.43 21.26 28.61
CA LEU A 16 21.39 21.26 29.63
C LEU A 16 19.98 21.10 29.05
N LEU A 17 19.79 21.36 27.76
CA LEU A 17 18.48 21.29 27.10
C LEU A 17 17.79 19.92 27.25
N PRO A 18 18.47 18.76 27.16
CA PRO A 18 17.81 17.47 27.32
C PRO A 18 17.14 17.33 28.69
N VAL A 19 17.86 17.70 29.77
CA VAL A 19 17.34 17.65 31.15
C VAL A 19 16.24 18.67 31.35
N ILE A 20 16.40 19.89 30.82
CA ILE A 20 15.40 20.95 30.90
C ILE A 20 14.11 20.52 30.21
N PHE A 21 14.18 19.95 29.00
CA PHE A 21 13.00 19.52 28.26
C PHE A 21 12.33 18.30 28.87
N ARG A 22 13.09 17.35 29.41
CA ARG A 22 12.51 16.25 30.19
C ARG A 22 11.70 16.78 31.37
N ASN A 23 12.30 17.63 32.20
CA ASN A 23 11.62 18.18 33.38
C ASN A 23 10.40 19.03 32.98
N LEU A 24 10.51 19.78 31.87
CA LEU A 24 9.39 20.56 31.33
C LEU A 24 8.26 19.65 30.83
N ALA A 25 8.58 18.57 30.12
CA ALA A 25 7.60 17.60 29.65
C ALA A 25 6.84 16.97 30.83
N GLU A 26 7.55 16.47 31.83
CA GLU A 26 6.97 15.89 33.06
C GLU A 26 6.07 16.89 33.79
N TYR A 27 6.52 18.14 33.93
CA TYR A 27 5.73 19.20 34.54
C TYR A 27 4.44 19.45 33.75
N LEU A 28 4.54 19.65 32.42
CA LEU A 28 3.39 19.94 31.57
C LEU A 28 2.38 18.80 31.53
N GLN A 29 2.85 17.55 31.56
CA GLN A 29 1.97 16.37 31.65
C GLN A 29 1.18 16.33 32.96
N SER A 30 1.75 16.88 34.04
CA SER A 30 1.15 16.92 35.38
C SER A 30 0.16 18.07 35.57
N VAL A 31 0.07 19.03 34.63
CA VAL A 31 -0.86 20.16 34.74
C VAL A 31 -2.29 19.70 34.43
N PRO A 32 -3.27 19.90 35.34
CA PRO A 32 -4.66 19.57 35.07
C PRO A 32 -5.22 20.38 33.90
N VAL A 33 -5.98 19.74 33.01
CA VAL A 33 -6.56 20.38 31.80
C VAL A 33 -7.42 21.59 32.15
N ASP A 34 -8.15 21.54 33.28
CA ASP A 34 -8.99 22.64 33.76
C ASP A 34 -8.20 23.89 34.12
N CYS A 35 -6.91 23.75 34.48
CA CYS A 35 -6.01 24.87 34.76
C CYS A 35 -5.43 25.51 33.49
N ILE A 36 -5.65 24.89 32.33
CA ILE A 36 -5.08 25.28 31.03
C ILE A 36 -6.13 26.00 30.18
N ALA A 37 -7.41 25.92 30.56
CA ALA A 37 -8.50 26.62 29.89
C ALA A 37 -8.53 28.12 30.29
N GLY A 38 -8.05 29.01 29.41
CA GLY A 38 -8.21 30.47 29.58
C GLY A 38 -7.02 31.30 29.10
N SER A 39 -7.16 32.63 29.17
CA SER A 39 -6.14 33.60 28.71
C SER A 39 -4.84 33.57 29.51
N VAL A 40 -4.85 32.96 30.70
CA VAL A 40 -3.71 32.88 31.64
C VAL A 40 -2.51 32.14 31.04
N TRP A 41 -2.75 31.18 30.15
CA TRP A 41 -1.68 30.42 29.49
C TRP A 41 -1.06 31.12 28.27
N SER A 42 -1.72 32.17 27.74
CA SER A 42 -1.26 32.86 26.53
C SER A 42 0.20 33.35 26.62
N PRO A 43 0.66 34.00 27.72
CA PRO A 43 2.06 34.42 27.84
C PRO A 43 3.04 33.24 27.87
N VAL A 44 2.64 32.12 28.51
CA VAL A 44 3.47 30.90 28.58
C VAL A 44 3.63 30.30 27.19
N ILE A 45 2.54 30.20 26.42
CA ILE A 45 2.56 29.72 25.04
C ILE A 45 3.44 30.60 24.15
N GLN A 46 3.35 31.93 24.28
CA GLN A 46 4.20 32.87 23.51
C GLN A 46 5.69 32.71 23.83
N ALA A 47 6.03 32.55 25.11
CA ALA A 47 7.41 32.31 25.52
C ALA A 47 7.93 30.96 25.01
N LEU A 48 7.10 29.91 25.03
CA LEU A 48 7.44 28.59 24.50
C LEU A 48 7.56 28.58 22.97
N ASP A 49 6.67 29.26 22.24
CA ASP A 49 6.78 29.44 20.78
C ASP A 49 8.12 30.10 20.41
N SER A 50 8.47 31.19 21.10
CA SER A 50 9.76 31.88 20.91
C SER A 50 10.96 30.98 21.20
N LEU A 51 10.87 30.15 22.25
CA LEU A 51 11.92 29.19 22.60
C LEU A 51 12.05 28.10 21.53
N LEU A 52 10.94 27.50 21.12
CA LEU A 52 10.92 26.43 20.13
C LEU A 52 11.48 26.91 18.78
N ARG A 53 11.20 28.15 18.38
CA ARG A 53 11.80 28.77 17.17
C ARG A 53 13.32 28.83 17.21
N ARG A 54 13.91 28.95 18.39
CA ARG A 54 15.38 28.90 18.57
C ARG A 54 15.87 27.46 18.62
N VAL A 55 15.11 26.56 19.24
CA VAL A 55 15.43 25.13 19.35
C VAL A 55 15.47 24.46 17.99
N ILE A 56 14.53 24.76 17.08
CA ILE A 56 14.50 24.16 15.74
C ILE A 56 15.77 24.44 14.92
N LEU A 57 16.52 25.50 15.24
CA LEU A 57 17.78 25.86 14.58
C LEU A 57 18.96 25.00 15.05
N ILE A 58 18.82 24.27 16.16
CA ILE A 58 19.88 23.48 16.78
C ILE A 58 19.49 22.00 16.99
N LEU A 59 18.35 21.54 16.44
CA LEU A 59 17.81 20.19 16.64
C LEU A 59 18.83 19.08 16.34
N SER A 60 19.61 19.21 15.26
CA SER A 60 20.62 18.23 14.87
C SER A 60 21.77 18.10 15.87
N ASN A 61 21.97 19.11 16.72
CA ASN A 61 23.13 19.20 17.62
C ASN A 61 22.74 18.90 19.08
N MET A 62 21.50 18.48 19.32
CA MET A 62 20.94 18.30 20.65
C MET A 62 20.48 16.85 20.83
N SER A 63 20.78 16.25 21.98
CA SER A 63 20.18 14.98 22.41
C SER A 63 18.83 15.20 23.09
N GLY A 64 18.04 14.16 23.29
CA GLY A 64 16.80 14.30 24.07
C GLY A 64 15.64 14.97 23.33
N ALA A 65 15.66 15.04 22.00
CA ALA A 65 14.61 15.67 21.20
C ALA A 65 13.26 14.95 21.30
N GLU A 66 13.20 13.72 21.81
CA GLU A 66 11.96 12.99 22.12
C GLU A 66 11.05 13.76 23.08
N HIS A 67 11.63 14.45 24.07
CA HIS A 67 10.88 15.25 25.04
C HIS A 67 10.16 16.45 24.38
N LEU A 68 10.63 16.90 23.20
CA LEU A 68 9.92 17.95 22.46
C LEU A 68 8.56 17.45 21.94
N LEU A 69 8.43 16.18 21.57
CA LEU A 69 7.15 15.60 21.15
C LEU A 69 6.16 15.55 22.33
N GLU A 70 6.65 15.21 23.53
CA GLU A 70 5.84 15.21 24.75
C GLU A 70 5.38 16.61 25.16
N ILE A 71 6.28 17.61 25.04
CA ILE A 71 5.95 19.02 25.21
C ILE A 71 4.88 19.42 24.18
N MET A 72 5.06 19.08 22.90
CA MET A 72 4.08 19.37 21.85
C MET A 72 2.69 18.80 22.18
N VAL A 73 2.61 17.51 22.53
CA VAL A 73 1.36 16.87 22.93
C VAL A 73 0.71 17.59 24.12
N SER A 74 1.50 17.99 25.11
CA SER A 74 0.99 18.71 26.28
C SER A 74 0.47 20.11 25.93
N LEU A 75 1.17 20.83 25.06
CA LEU A 75 0.74 22.15 24.60
C LEU A 75 -0.52 22.08 23.73
N LEU A 76 -0.67 21.06 22.88
CA LEU A 76 -1.85 20.85 22.05
C LEU A 76 -3.14 20.56 22.87
N LYS A 77 -3.03 20.28 24.18
CA LYS A 77 -4.21 20.21 25.08
C LYS A 77 -4.81 21.59 25.36
N VAL A 78 -4.06 22.67 25.14
CA VAL A 78 -4.53 24.05 25.34
C VAL A 78 -5.52 24.40 24.23
N PRO A 79 -6.76 24.81 24.53
CA PRO A 79 -7.71 25.23 23.51
C PRO A 79 -7.31 26.59 22.92
N GLN A 80 -7.65 26.81 21.65
CA GLN A 80 -7.44 28.09 20.94
C GLN A 80 -5.98 28.56 20.86
N LEU A 81 -5.04 27.66 20.59
CA LEU A 81 -3.64 28.01 20.38
C LEU A 81 -3.45 28.99 19.21
N SER A 82 -2.43 29.84 19.34
CA SER A 82 -1.96 30.66 18.23
C SER A 82 -1.37 29.79 17.12
N LYS A 83 -1.75 30.05 15.87
CA LYS A 83 -1.17 29.39 14.69
C LYS A 83 0.35 29.56 14.57
N SER A 84 0.96 30.53 15.27
CA SER A 84 2.41 30.77 15.21
C SER A 84 3.22 29.56 15.67
N ILE A 85 2.69 28.74 16.58
CA ILE A 85 3.36 27.56 17.11
C ILE A 85 3.40 26.39 16.12
N LEU A 86 2.59 26.42 15.05
CA LEU A 86 2.50 25.34 14.08
C LEU A 86 3.79 25.14 13.28
N GLU A 87 4.49 26.23 12.96
CA GLU A 87 5.76 26.18 12.23
C GLU A 87 6.89 25.49 13.03
N PRO A 88 7.20 25.87 14.28
CA PRO A 88 8.19 25.13 15.04
C PRO A 88 7.77 23.67 15.28
N PHE A 89 6.47 23.40 15.51
CA PHE A 89 5.95 22.03 15.64
C PHE A 89 6.18 21.20 14.38
N SER A 90 5.94 21.75 13.18
CA SER A 90 6.18 21.01 11.94
C SER A 90 7.64 20.65 11.76
N LYS A 91 8.58 21.56 12.11
CA LYS A 91 10.02 21.27 12.06
C LYS A 91 10.46 20.20 13.05
N VAL A 92 9.90 20.20 14.27
CA VAL A 92 10.15 19.14 15.26
C VAL A 92 9.63 17.79 14.73
N ILE A 93 8.43 17.74 14.16
CA ILE A 93 7.87 16.51 13.56
C ILE A 93 8.75 15.99 12.42
N SER A 94 9.16 16.86 11.48
CA SER A 94 10.02 16.44 10.36
C SER A 94 11.36 15.90 10.83
N TYR A 95 11.94 16.50 11.88
CA TYR A 95 13.15 15.98 12.51
C TYR A 95 12.90 14.63 13.18
N ALA A 96 11.79 14.49 13.91
CA ALA A 96 11.43 13.27 14.63
C ALA A 96 11.20 12.09 13.69
N ILE A 97 10.51 12.30 12.56
CA ILE A 97 10.30 11.29 11.52
C ILE A 97 11.64 10.73 11.00
N GLN A 98 12.64 11.59 10.84
CA GLN A 98 13.92 11.20 10.24
C GLN A 98 14.93 10.66 11.26
N ASN A 99 14.86 11.08 12.53
CA ASN A 99 15.97 10.90 13.48
C ASN A 99 15.58 10.24 14.81
N LEU A 100 14.29 10.11 15.13
CA LEU A 100 13.83 9.58 16.42
C LEU A 100 13.07 8.26 16.25
N HIS A 101 12.89 7.51 17.35
CA HIS A 101 12.00 6.36 17.37
C HIS A 101 10.56 6.83 17.60
N LEU A 102 9.72 6.76 16.58
CA LEU A 102 8.33 7.16 16.68
C LEU A 102 7.43 6.01 17.13
N THR A 103 6.39 6.36 17.87
CA THR A 103 5.30 5.45 18.20
C THR A 103 3.99 5.95 17.58
N GLN A 104 3.08 5.03 17.32
CA GLN A 104 1.77 5.39 16.77
C GLN A 104 0.97 6.30 17.71
N LYS A 105 1.08 6.06 19.03
CA LYS A 105 0.40 6.84 20.05
C LYS A 105 0.68 8.34 19.89
N VAL A 106 1.96 8.70 19.72
CA VAL A 106 2.37 10.11 19.57
C VAL A 106 1.76 10.74 18.31
N LEU A 107 1.74 10.01 17.18
CA LEU A 107 1.14 10.52 15.94
C LEU A 107 -0.37 10.76 16.09
N VAL A 108 -1.08 9.79 16.68
CA VAL A 108 -2.53 9.89 16.94
C VAL A 108 -2.83 11.05 17.87
N GLU A 109 -2.08 11.19 18.97
CA GLU A 109 -2.26 12.28 19.94
C GLU A 109 -2.03 13.66 19.28
N ILE A 110 -0.95 13.83 18.52
CA ILE A 110 -0.65 15.08 17.82
C ILE A 110 -1.80 15.46 16.87
N CYS A 111 -2.28 14.52 16.04
CA CYS A 111 -3.32 14.83 15.06
C CYS A 111 -4.68 15.10 15.72
N ASN A 112 -5.08 14.26 16.68
CA ASN A 112 -6.35 14.41 17.38
C ASN A 112 -6.40 15.71 18.21
N LEU A 113 -5.35 16.00 18.98
CA LEU A 113 -5.29 17.22 19.79
C LEU A 113 -5.23 18.46 18.92
N SER A 114 -4.54 18.42 17.77
CA SER A 114 -4.54 19.52 16.80
C SER A 114 -5.95 19.86 16.29
N GLY A 115 -6.83 18.86 16.14
CA GLY A 115 -8.24 19.05 15.81
C GLY A 115 -9.01 19.91 16.83
N ARG A 116 -8.59 19.90 18.09
CA ARG A 116 -9.23 20.64 19.20
C ARG A 116 -8.50 21.94 19.54
N ALA A 117 -7.18 21.98 19.34
CA ALA A 117 -6.32 23.10 19.72
C ALA A 117 -6.56 24.35 18.86
N PHE A 118 -6.97 24.18 17.58
CA PHE A 118 -7.08 25.29 16.63
C PHE A 118 -8.53 25.51 16.15
N ALA A 119 -8.92 26.78 16.01
CA ALA A 119 -10.27 27.14 15.58
C ALA A 119 -10.50 26.92 14.07
N LYS A 120 -9.50 27.22 13.23
CA LYS A 120 -9.62 27.16 11.77
C LYS A 120 -9.25 25.78 11.25
N GLU A 121 -10.06 25.24 10.35
CA GLU A 121 -9.90 23.89 9.79
C GLU A 121 -8.52 23.67 9.14
N ARG A 122 -8.02 24.67 8.39
CA ARG A 122 -6.69 24.63 7.79
C ARG A 122 -5.58 24.43 8.84
N ASP A 123 -5.73 25.07 9.99
CA ASP A 123 -4.72 25.09 11.05
C ASP A 123 -4.80 23.78 11.86
N LYS A 124 -6.00 23.20 12.06
CA LYS A 124 -6.19 21.86 12.64
C LYS A 124 -5.46 20.76 11.88
N LEU A 125 -5.50 20.81 10.55
CA LEU A 125 -4.88 19.80 9.67
C LEU A 125 -3.41 20.10 9.35
N TYR A 126 -2.84 21.20 9.85
CA TYR A 126 -1.49 21.63 9.46
C TYR A 126 -0.42 20.59 9.79
N LEU A 127 -0.42 20.04 11.02
CA LEU A 127 0.55 19.01 11.41
C LEU A 127 0.30 17.68 10.68
N GLY A 128 -0.96 17.31 10.45
CA GLY A 128 -1.30 16.15 9.63
C GLY A 128 -0.78 16.26 8.19
N ARG A 129 -0.90 17.44 7.58
CA ARG A 129 -0.31 17.73 6.26
C ARG A 129 1.21 17.67 6.27
N GLN A 130 1.86 18.10 7.34
CA GLN A 130 3.31 17.98 7.47
C GLN A 130 3.75 16.50 7.50
N ILE A 131 3.08 15.68 8.32
CA ILE A 131 3.36 14.23 8.40
C ILE A 131 3.22 13.57 7.03
N VAL A 132 2.13 13.89 6.31
CA VAL A 132 1.89 13.41 4.95
C VAL A 132 2.95 13.90 3.98
N PHE A 133 3.33 15.18 4.05
CA PHE A 133 4.36 15.75 3.20
C PHE A 133 5.69 15.00 3.37
N ASP A 134 6.11 14.75 4.61
CA ASP A 134 7.36 14.04 4.92
C ASP A 134 7.31 12.57 4.46
N LEU A 135 6.16 11.90 4.63
CA LEU A 135 5.93 10.57 4.05
C LEU A 135 6.09 10.58 2.53
N VAL A 136 5.50 11.54 1.83
CA VAL A 136 5.62 11.65 0.36
C VAL A 136 7.05 11.96 -0.06
N GLN A 137 7.79 12.81 0.66
CA GLN A 137 9.20 13.03 0.36
C GLN A 137 10.03 11.74 0.51
N ALA A 138 9.71 10.92 1.52
CA ALA A 138 10.36 9.62 1.72
C ALA A 138 10.03 8.64 0.58
N LEU A 139 8.76 8.54 0.17
CA LEU A 139 8.34 7.72 -0.97
C LEU A 139 8.97 8.18 -2.29
N LYS A 140 9.24 9.48 -2.43
CA LYS A 140 9.96 10.06 -3.57
C LYS A 140 11.48 9.99 -3.45
N PHE A 141 12.00 9.35 -2.40
CA PHE A 141 13.44 9.20 -2.13
C PHE A 141 14.20 10.52 -1.96
N LYS A 142 13.50 11.57 -1.51
CA LYS A 142 14.07 12.90 -1.27
C LYS A 142 14.54 13.10 0.16
N THR A 143 14.03 12.29 1.09
CA THR A 143 14.42 12.27 2.50
C THR A 143 14.70 10.83 2.92
N ASN A 144 15.65 10.65 3.83
CA ASN A 144 15.94 9.34 4.41
C ASN A 144 15.14 9.18 5.71
N VAL A 145 14.29 8.17 5.77
CA VAL A 145 13.43 7.89 6.92
C VAL A 145 13.72 6.46 7.39
N PRO A 146 13.97 6.23 8.70
CA PRO A 146 14.18 4.89 9.22
C PRO A 146 13.01 3.96 8.90
N ASP A 147 13.30 2.69 8.58
CA ASP A 147 12.30 1.71 8.15
C ASP A 147 11.11 1.60 9.09
N ASN A 148 11.36 1.54 10.40
CA ASN A 148 10.32 1.45 11.42
C ASN A 148 9.38 2.66 11.37
N ASN A 149 9.93 3.85 11.17
CA ASN A 149 9.13 5.08 11.05
C ASN A 149 8.38 5.11 9.71
N LEU A 150 9.00 4.68 8.61
CA LEU A 150 8.35 4.64 7.30
C LEU A 150 7.14 3.68 7.30
N LEU A 151 7.32 2.48 7.84
CA LEU A 151 6.24 1.50 8.00
C LEU A 151 5.16 2.00 8.96
N LEU A 152 5.54 2.65 10.06
CA LEU A 152 4.61 3.29 10.99
C LEU A 152 3.76 4.36 10.29
N LEU A 153 4.37 5.25 9.51
CA LEU A 153 3.67 6.33 8.79
C LEU A 153 2.69 5.78 7.76
N VAL A 154 3.09 4.76 6.99
CA VAL A 154 2.20 4.09 6.03
C VAL A 154 1.08 3.35 6.76
N GLY A 155 1.37 2.67 7.86
CA GLY A 155 0.37 2.02 8.70
C GLY A 155 -0.64 3.01 9.27
N PHE A 156 -0.16 4.16 9.75
CA PHE A 156 -0.99 5.24 10.28
C PHE A 156 -1.93 5.83 9.20
N LEU A 157 -1.40 6.13 8.02
CA LEU A 157 -2.19 6.57 6.86
C LEU A 157 -3.26 5.54 6.47
N LEU A 158 -2.84 4.28 6.35
CA LEU A 158 -3.68 3.19 5.89
C LEU A 158 -4.81 2.90 6.87
N GLN A 159 -4.53 2.93 8.18
CA GLN A 159 -5.55 2.75 9.21
C GLN A 159 -6.57 3.90 9.22
N ASP A 160 -6.14 5.15 9.04
CA ASP A 160 -7.05 6.29 8.93
C ASP A 160 -7.97 6.18 7.69
N ALA A 161 -7.45 5.60 6.60
CA ALA A 161 -8.24 5.32 5.40
C ALA A 161 -9.20 4.11 5.53
N GLY A 162 -9.10 3.32 6.61
CA GLY A 162 -9.90 2.12 6.87
C GLY A 162 -9.26 0.80 6.44
N GLY A 163 -7.98 0.82 6.06
CA GLY A 163 -7.16 -0.36 5.71
C GLY A 163 -6.40 -0.94 6.90
N ILE A 164 -5.61 -1.99 6.63
CA ILE A 164 -4.93 -2.80 7.66
C ILE A 164 -3.57 -3.26 7.15
N LEU A 165 -2.50 -3.01 7.91
CA LEU A 165 -1.22 -3.67 7.67
C LEU A 165 -1.26 -5.14 8.14
N PRO A 166 -0.68 -6.08 7.39
CA PRO A 166 -0.53 -7.45 7.86
C PRO A 166 0.20 -7.54 9.22
N PRO A 167 -0.18 -8.48 10.10
CA PRO A 167 0.45 -8.66 11.40
C PRO A 167 1.94 -9.03 11.26
N GLY A 168 2.78 -8.57 12.20
CA GLY A 168 4.22 -8.87 12.22
C GLY A 168 5.11 -7.94 11.36
N ILE A 169 4.54 -6.99 10.62
CA ILE A 169 5.30 -6.02 9.81
C ILE A 169 5.91 -4.91 10.67
N ILE A 170 5.14 -4.39 11.62
CA ILE A 170 5.59 -3.45 12.64
C ILE A 170 5.65 -4.31 13.90
N GLY A 171 6.83 -4.86 14.24
CA GLY A 171 7.00 -5.89 15.26
C GLY A 171 6.29 -5.56 16.58
N ASP A 172 5.79 -6.57 17.32
CA ASP A 172 5.00 -6.55 18.57
C ASP A 172 4.63 -5.19 19.24
N ILE A 173 4.10 -4.25 18.46
CA ILE A 173 3.27 -3.14 18.96
C ILE A 173 1.84 -3.68 19.27
N SER A 174 1.59 -4.96 18.96
CA SER A 174 0.48 -5.79 19.45
C SER A 174 0.61 -6.22 20.92
N GLY A 175 1.19 -5.38 21.77
CA GLY A 175 1.05 -5.48 23.21
C GLY A 175 -0.33 -5.00 23.66
N GLY A 176 -1.40 -5.74 23.35
CA GLY A 176 -2.70 -5.70 24.05
C GLY A 176 -3.55 -4.42 23.99
N GLU A 177 -3.01 -3.27 23.60
CA GLU A 177 -3.81 -2.04 23.43
C GLU A 177 -4.46 -2.06 22.05
N SER A 178 -5.70 -2.57 22.01
CA SER A 178 -6.60 -2.40 20.87
C SER A 178 -6.53 -0.94 20.42
N PHE A 179 -5.95 -0.71 19.24
CA PHE A 179 -5.87 0.58 18.57
C PHE A 179 -7.15 1.39 18.82
N VAL A 180 -7.03 2.50 19.56
CA VAL A 180 -8.15 3.43 19.70
C VAL A 180 -8.31 4.08 18.32
N HIS A 181 -9.32 3.65 17.57
CA HIS A 181 -9.65 4.16 16.24
C HIS A 181 -10.15 5.60 16.32
N ILE A 182 -9.22 6.54 16.45
CA ILE A 182 -9.48 7.98 16.41
C ILE A 182 -9.19 8.46 14.99
N SER A 183 -10.21 8.98 14.30
CA SER A 183 -10.04 9.62 13.00
C SER A 183 -9.09 10.81 13.11
N CYS A 184 -7.96 10.73 12.42
CA CYS A 184 -6.92 11.76 12.42
C CYS A 184 -6.94 12.60 11.13
N HIS A 185 -7.80 12.27 10.16
CA HIS A 185 -7.96 12.98 8.88
C HIS A 185 -6.66 13.04 8.05
N ILE A 186 -5.80 12.04 8.23
CA ILE A 186 -4.51 11.94 7.53
C ILE A 186 -4.71 11.48 6.09
N SER A 187 -5.66 10.57 5.88
CA SER A 187 -6.12 10.16 4.55
C SER A 187 -6.63 11.36 3.72
N ASP A 188 -7.33 12.30 4.35
CA ASP A 188 -7.79 13.54 3.71
C ASP A 188 -6.63 14.45 3.30
N CYS A 189 -5.59 14.53 4.14
CA CYS A 189 -4.37 15.30 3.85
C CYS A 189 -3.57 14.72 2.68
N MET A 190 -3.68 13.42 2.44
CA MET A 190 -2.99 12.70 1.37
C MET A 190 -3.76 12.72 0.03
N ARG A 191 -5.09 12.50 0.09
CA ARG A 191 -5.97 12.25 -1.07
C ARG A 191 -5.88 13.30 -2.18
N GLN A 192 -5.94 14.58 -1.84
CA GLN A 192 -6.04 15.65 -2.85
C GLN A 192 -4.69 16.02 -3.48
N PRO A 193 -3.62 16.30 -2.70
CA PRO A 193 -2.37 16.79 -3.26
C PRO A 193 -1.45 15.69 -3.83
N TYR A 194 -1.51 14.45 -3.32
CA TYR A 194 -0.43 13.47 -3.52
C TYR A 194 -0.85 12.14 -4.17
N LEU A 195 -2.10 11.99 -4.60
CA LEU A 195 -2.54 10.71 -5.18
C LEU A 195 -1.79 10.37 -6.49
N ASN A 196 -1.37 11.37 -7.27
CA ASN A 196 -0.51 11.16 -8.43
C ASN A 196 0.90 10.71 -8.02
N ASP A 197 1.49 11.29 -6.98
CA ASP A 197 2.80 10.84 -6.47
C ASP A 197 2.75 9.38 -5.99
N ILE A 198 1.62 8.96 -5.39
CA ILE A 198 1.39 7.55 -5.02
C ILE A 198 1.31 6.66 -6.25
N LEU A 199 0.60 7.08 -7.28
CA LEU A 199 0.50 6.34 -8.54
C LEU A 199 1.88 6.18 -9.20
N GLU A 200 2.66 7.26 -9.25
CA GLU A 200 4.03 7.27 -9.78
C GLU A 200 4.95 6.33 -8.98
N PHE A 201 4.86 6.36 -7.64
CA PHE A 201 5.62 5.47 -6.77
C PHE A 201 5.36 3.98 -7.06
N LEU A 202 4.09 3.61 -7.29
CA LEU A 202 3.71 2.24 -7.61
C LEU A 202 4.13 1.84 -9.03
N ALA A 203 3.95 2.76 -10.00
CA ALA A 203 4.27 2.52 -11.41
C ALA A 203 5.78 2.38 -11.65
N ASP A 204 6.61 3.15 -10.92
CA ASP A 204 8.06 3.10 -11.05
C ASP A 204 8.61 1.72 -10.67
N PHE A 205 9.21 1.04 -11.65
CA PHE A 205 9.80 -0.27 -11.47
C PHE A 205 11.15 -0.21 -10.76
N HIS A 206 11.80 0.95 -10.73
CA HIS A 206 13.04 1.18 -10.02
C HIS A 206 12.85 1.44 -8.52
N THR A 207 11.63 1.67 -8.06
CA THR A 207 11.29 1.93 -6.65
C THR A 207 11.97 0.93 -5.70
N LEU A 208 11.94 -0.36 -6.00
CA LEU A 208 12.52 -1.39 -5.12
C LEU A 208 14.05 -1.33 -5.06
N SER A 209 14.72 -1.05 -6.19
CA SER A 209 16.17 -0.84 -6.24
C SER A 209 16.57 0.41 -5.45
N LYS A 210 15.80 1.51 -5.58
CA LYS A 210 16.01 2.74 -4.81
C LYS A 210 15.88 2.52 -3.30
N ILE A 211 14.86 1.78 -2.86
CA ILE A 211 14.68 1.40 -1.45
C ILE A 211 15.88 0.59 -0.95
N LYS A 212 16.35 -0.39 -1.74
CA LYS A 212 17.50 -1.23 -1.40
C LYS A 212 18.79 -0.40 -1.28
N ASN A 213 19.03 0.52 -2.21
CA ASN A 213 20.25 1.33 -2.23
C ASN A 213 20.32 2.35 -1.08
N LEU A 214 19.18 2.89 -0.62
CA LEU A 214 19.14 3.79 0.54
C LEU A 214 19.58 3.10 1.85
N LYS A 215 19.52 1.77 1.91
CA LYS A 215 19.82 0.96 3.12
C LYS A 215 21.27 0.53 3.25
N ALA A 216 22.03 0.50 2.15
CA ALA A 216 23.44 0.08 2.15
C ALA A 216 24.34 0.94 3.08
N SER A 217 23.83 2.04 3.63
CA SER A 217 24.54 2.95 4.54
C SER A 217 24.21 2.77 6.03
N GLY A 218 23.39 1.81 6.47
CA GLY A 218 23.07 1.67 7.90
C GLY A 218 22.42 0.34 8.29
N THR A 219 23.15 -0.49 9.04
CA THR A 219 22.65 -1.73 9.66
C THR A 219 21.72 -1.41 10.84
N VAL A 220 20.41 -1.58 10.64
CA VAL A 220 19.40 -1.59 11.72
C VAL A 220 18.58 -2.88 11.62
N PRO A 221 18.19 -3.53 12.73
CA PRO A 221 17.36 -4.72 12.69
C PRO A 221 15.94 -4.36 12.25
N GLY A 222 15.45 -4.99 11.18
CA GLY A 222 14.12 -4.79 10.62
C GLY A 222 13.76 -5.94 9.67
N LEU A 223 12.64 -5.82 8.95
CA LEU A 223 12.28 -6.75 7.86
C LEU A 223 13.47 -6.94 6.90
N CYS A 224 13.69 -8.17 6.42
CA CYS A 224 14.75 -8.47 5.46
C CYS A 224 14.74 -7.47 4.30
N GLU A 225 15.90 -6.97 3.89
CA GLU A 225 16.05 -5.93 2.85
C GLU A 225 15.27 -6.26 1.57
N ASP A 226 15.18 -7.55 1.23
CA ASP A 226 14.50 -8.05 0.03
C ASP A 226 12.96 -8.12 0.16
N THR A 227 12.40 -7.85 1.35
CA THR A 227 10.96 -7.96 1.64
C THR A 227 10.27 -6.61 1.87
N ILE A 228 10.97 -5.65 2.48
CA ILE A 228 10.38 -4.37 2.90
C ILE A 228 9.84 -3.54 1.73
N GLY A 229 10.52 -3.51 0.57
CA GLY A 229 10.07 -2.73 -0.58
C GLY A 229 8.76 -3.27 -1.15
N GLY A 230 8.59 -4.59 -1.19
CA GLY A 230 7.34 -5.24 -1.58
C GLY A 230 6.22 -4.98 -0.58
N VAL A 231 6.51 -5.00 0.72
CA VAL A 231 5.57 -4.64 1.79
C VAL A 231 5.10 -3.20 1.66
N LEU A 232 6.02 -2.26 1.41
CA LEU A 232 5.72 -0.85 1.25
C LEU A 232 4.83 -0.60 0.02
N LYS A 233 5.18 -1.18 -1.14
CA LYS A 233 4.33 -1.11 -2.35
C LYS A 233 2.95 -1.72 -2.10
N GLY A 234 2.87 -2.88 -1.44
CA GLY A 234 1.60 -3.52 -1.11
C GLY A 234 0.69 -2.65 -0.24
N ALA A 235 1.24 -2.04 0.82
CA ALA A 235 0.48 -1.18 1.72
C ALA A 235 0.02 0.13 1.04
N ILE A 236 0.89 0.75 0.23
CA ILE A 236 0.53 1.94 -0.55
C ILE A 236 -0.51 1.61 -1.63
N ALA A 237 -0.42 0.43 -2.26
CA ALA A 237 -1.42 -0.02 -3.22
C ALA A 237 -2.77 -0.29 -2.55
N GLN A 238 -2.79 -0.81 -1.32
CA GLN A 238 -4.00 -0.96 -0.52
C GLN A 238 -4.65 0.40 -0.23
N TYR A 239 -3.85 1.40 0.17
CA TYR A 239 -4.33 2.76 0.37
C TYR A 239 -4.92 3.35 -0.93
N LEU A 240 -4.21 3.23 -2.06
CA LEU A 240 -4.71 3.70 -3.36
C LEU A 240 -6.02 3.01 -3.74
N ALA A 241 -6.14 1.70 -3.52
CA ALA A 241 -7.36 0.95 -3.80
C ALA A 241 -8.56 1.45 -2.97
N LEU A 242 -8.34 1.76 -1.68
CA LEU A 242 -9.36 2.34 -0.80
C LEU A 242 -9.81 3.70 -1.33
N GLU A 243 -8.86 4.58 -1.64
CA GLU A 243 -9.16 5.92 -2.14
C GLU A 243 -9.87 5.92 -3.49
N MET A 244 -9.47 5.03 -4.39
CA MET A 244 -10.15 4.88 -5.68
C MET A 244 -11.57 4.34 -5.55
N SER A 245 -11.87 3.61 -4.47
CA SER A 245 -13.19 3.01 -4.21
C SER A 245 -14.16 3.93 -3.46
N ARG A 246 -13.68 4.98 -2.77
CA ARG A 246 -14.50 5.89 -1.93
C ARG A 246 -15.54 6.73 -2.68
N GLY A 247 -15.53 6.72 -4.01
CA GLY A 247 -16.44 7.47 -4.87
C GLY A 247 -17.20 6.62 -5.90
N ASN A 248 -17.18 5.29 -5.78
CA ASN A 248 -17.68 4.40 -6.84
C ASN A 248 -19.22 4.21 -6.81
N SER A 249 -19.97 5.32 -6.69
CA SER A 249 -21.39 5.36 -7.03
C SER A 249 -21.54 5.76 -8.50
N LYS A 250 -21.63 4.76 -9.38
CA LYS A 250 -22.00 4.84 -10.82
C LYS A 250 -21.08 5.62 -11.78
N ASP A 251 -20.27 6.57 -11.32
CA ASP A 251 -19.36 7.33 -12.20
C ASP A 251 -17.92 6.81 -12.10
N SER A 252 -17.39 6.22 -13.17
CA SER A 252 -15.98 5.78 -13.36
C SER A 252 -14.94 6.93 -13.35
N ARG A 253 -15.25 8.06 -12.66
CA ARG A 253 -14.50 9.31 -12.71
C ARG A 253 -13.06 9.17 -12.21
N THR A 254 -12.86 8.31 -11.21
CA THR A 254 -11.53 8.09 -10.63
C THR A 254 -10.64 7.27 -11.56
N VAL A 255 -11.18 6.24 -12.20
CA VAL A 255 -10.45 5.46 -13.22
C VAL A 255 -10.13 6.32 -14.42
N SER A 256 -11.08 7.11 -14.93
CA SER A 256 -10.82 8.06 -16.02
C SER A 256 -9.74 9.08 -15.68
N LYS A 257 -9.58 9.45 -14.41
CA LYS A 257 -8.57 10.42 -13.97
C LYS A 257 -7.19 9.81 -13.80
N TYR A 258 -7.09 8.65 -13.14
CA TYR A 258 -5.80 8.08 -12.72
C TYR A 258 -5.34 6.90 -13.59
N LEU A 259 -6.26 6.23 -14.28
CA LEU A 259 -5.99 5.13 -15.20
C LEU A 259 -6.70 5.36 -16.55
N PRO A 260 -6.51 6.52 -17.22
CA PRO A 260 -7.23 6.85 -18.46
C PRO A 260 -7.02 5.82 -19.58
N TRP A 261 -5.90 5.10 -19.56
CA TRP A 261 -5.58 4.03 -20.50
C TRP A 261 -6.54 2.83 -20.41
N LEU A 262 -7.22 2.61 -19.27
CA LEU A 262 -8.23 1.56 -19.16
C LEU A 262 -9.48 1.84 -20.00
N ASN A 263 -9.71 3.09 -20.40
CA ASN A 263 -10.84 3.45 -21.25
C ASN A 263 -10.49 3.45 -22.74
N ASN A 264 -9.19 3.38 -23.07
CA ASN A 264 -8.68 3.41 -24.44
C ASN A 264 -7.82 2.18 -24.67
N ALA A 265 -8.44 1.08 -25.10
CA ALA A 265 -7.73 -0.16 -25.38
C ALA A 265 -6.71 0.01 -26.53
N PRO A 266 -5.56 -0.68 -26.46
CA PRO A 266 -4.58 -0.71 -27.54
C PRO A 266 -5.21 -1.28 -28.81
N SER A 267 -4.89 -0.67 -29.95
CA SER A 267 -5.43 -1.10 -31.25
C SER A 267 -4.56 -2.19 -31.85
N SER A 268 -5.16 -3.23 -32.42
CA SER A 268 -4.43 -4.27 -33.15
C SER A 268 -3.62 -3.74 -34.34
N LEU A 269 -3.93 -2.53 -34.84
CA LEU A 269 -3.23 -1.88 -35.95
C LEU A 269 -1.94 -1.14 -35.53
N GLN A 270 -1.71 -0.93 -34.22
CA GLN A 270 -0.60 -0.10 -33.71
C GLN A 270 0.42 -0.89 -32.86
N GLN A 271 0.39 -2.21 -32.95
CA GLN A 271 1.27 -3.10 -32.18
C GLN A 271 2.74 -2.91 -32.54
N GLY A 272 3.50 -2.37 -31.58
CA GLY A 272 4.94 -2.16 -31.70
C GLY A 272 5.68 -2.16 -30.36
N PRO A 273 7.02 -2.05 -30.35
CA PRO A 273 7.83 -2.16 -29.13
C PRO A 273 7.44 -1.16 -28.03
N LYS A 274 7.01 0.05 -28.42
CA LYS A 274 6.57 1.09 -27.49
C LYS A 274 5.27 0.67 -26.78
N GLU A 275 4.23 0.32 -27.54
CA GLU A 275 2.94 -0.10 -27.00
C GLU A 275 3.07 -1.37 -26.14
N PHE A 276 3.93 -2.31 -26.55
CA PHE A 276 4.28 -3.48 -25.74
C PHE A 276 4.85 -3.07 -24.38
N THR A 277 5.80 -2.13 -24.35
CA THR A 277 6.41 -1.64 -23.10
C THR A 277 5.41 -0.92 -22.21
N GLU A 278 4.55 -0.08 -22.81
CA GLU A 278 3.47 0.61 -22.09
C GLU A 278 2.49 -0.40 -21.48
N CYS A 279 2.08 -1.43 -22.23
CA CYS A 279 1.24 -2.50 -21.72
C CYS A 279 1.90 -3.23 -20.54
N VAL A 280 3.21 -3.53 -20.58
CA VAL A 280 3.93 -4.13 -19.43
C VAL A 280 3.82 -3.23 -18.20
N GLY A 281 4.00 -1.92 -18.37
CA GLY A 281 3.81 -0.92 -17.31
C GLY A 281 2.40 -0.94 -16.73
N HIS A 282 1.38 -0.97 -17.59
CA HIS A 282 -0.04 -1.05 -17.21
C HIS A 282 -0.34 -2.34 -16.43
N MET A 283 0.14 -3.51 -16.89
CA MET A 283 -0.09 -4.79 -16.20
C MET A 283 0.51 -4.78 -14.79
N ARG A 284 1.71 -4.21 -14.63
CA ARG A 284 2.39 -4.09 -13.34
C ARG A 284 1.62 -3.21 -12.37
N LEU A 285 1.27 -2.00 -12.80
CA LEU A 285 0.54 -1.04 -11.97
C LEU A 285 -0.82 -1.61 -11.55
N LEU A 286 -1.56 -2.20 -12.49
CA LEU A 286 -2.87 -2.80 -12.21
C LEU A 286 -2.74 -4.01 -11.29
N SER A 287 -1.70 -4.83 -11.44
CA SER A 287 -1.43 -5.95 -10.54
C SER A 287 -1.22 -5.47 -9.10
N TRP A 288 -0.40 -4.42 -8.88
CA TRP A 288 -0.24 -3.85 -7.54
C TRP A 288 -1.56 -3.31 -6.97
N LEU A 289 -2.36 -2.62 -7.78
CA LEU A 289 -3.65 -2.07 -7.34
C LEU A 289 -4.64 -3.16 -6.93
N LEU A 290 -4.82 -4.20 -7.75
CA LEU A 290 -5.70 -5.33 -7.44
C LEU A 290 -5.19 -6.14 -6.25
N MET A 291 -3.87 -6.30 -6.14
CA MET A 291 -3.21 -6.88 -4.98
C MET A 291 -3.54 -6.08 -3.70
N GLY A 292 -3.44 -4.75 -3.73
CA GLY A 292 -3.88 -3.88 -2.64
C GLY A 292 -5.35 -4.11 -2.23
N SER A 293 -6.27 -4.17 -3.21
CA SER A 293 -7.69 -4.45 -2.96
C SER A 293 -7.93 -5.82 -2.32
N LEU A 294 -7.34 -6.87 -2.87
CA LEU A 294 -7.51 -8.23 -2.38
C LEU A 294 -6.91 -8.42 -0.97
N THR A 295 -5.78 -7.77 -0.66
CA THR A 295 -5.20 -7.79 0.69
C THR A 295 -6.12 -7.12 1.70
N HIS A 296 -6.77 -6.01 1.34
CA HIS A 296 -7.80 -5.39 2.18
C HIS A 296 -8.92 -6.35 2.49
N THR A 297 -9.52 -6.95 1.46
CA THR A 297 -10.58 -7.95 1.59
C THR A 297 -10.15 -9.10 2.52
N ALA A 298 -8.98 -9.69 2.27
CA ALA A 298 -8.48 -10.81 3.06
C ALA A 298 -8.28 -10.45 4.54
N LEU A 299 -7.72 -9.28 4.84
CA LEU A 299 -7.44 -8.85 6.22
C LEU A 299 -8.71 -8.44 6.98
N VAL A 300 -9.66 -7.77 6.31
CA VAL A 300 -10.94 -7.40 6.92
C VAL A 300 -11.77 -8.64 7.24
N VAL A 301 -11.90 -9.57 6.29
CA VAL A 301 -12.61 -10.85 6.50
C VAL A 301 -12.01 -11.63 7.67
N ARG A 302 -10.67 -11.75 7.70
CA ARG A 302 -9.96 -12.43 8.80
C ARG A 302 -10.26 -11.79 10.15
N ARG A 303 -10.23 -10.45 10.23
CA ARG A 303 -10.51 -9.71 11.48
C ARG A 303 -11.93 -9.97 11.97
N ILE A 304 -12.91 -9.97 11.07
CA ILE A 304 -14.32 -10.28 11.39
C ILE A 304 -14.47 -11.73 11.89
N GLY A 305 -13.86 -12.71 11.19
CA GLY A 305 -13.98 -14.14 11.53
C GLY A 305 -13.32 -14.54 12.85
N THR A 306 -12.31 -13.79 13.32
CA THR A 306 -11.64 -14.06 14.61
C THR A 306 -12.41 -13.59 15.85
N GLY A 307 -13.61 -13.00 15.73
CA GLY A 307 -14.43 -12.61 16.89
C GLY A 307 -13.82 -11.52 17.78
N THR A 308 -12.72 -10.88 17.36
CA THR A 308 -12.01 -9.82 18.11
C THR A 308 -12.69 -8.44 18.01
N ALA A 309 -13.87 -8.37 17.38
CA ALA A 309 -14.68 -7.16 17.30
C ALA A 309 -15.27 -6.82 18.68
N THR A 310 -14.49 -6.11 19.49
CA THR A 310 -15.03 -5.46 20.70
C THR A 310 -16.13 -4.44 20.29
N PRO A 311 -17.19 -4.24 21.10
CA PRO A 311 -18.34 -3.41 20.75
C PRO A 311 -18.03 -1.92 20.46
N HIS A 312 -16.81 -1.46 20.73
CA HIS A 312 -16.40 -0.06 20.62
C HIS A 312 -15.78 0.34 19.26
N GLN A 313 -15.68 -0.57 18.29
CA GLN A 313 -15.07 -0.30 16.97
C GLN A 313 -16.12 0.12 15.90
N SER A 314 -16.86 1.20 16.15
CA SER A 314 -17.94 1.67 15.27
C SER A 314 -17.49 2.10 13.87
N HIS A 315 -16.25 2.59 13.71
CA HIS A 315 -15.74 3.04 12.40
C HIS A 315 -15.33 1.89 11.46
N LEU A 316 -14.92 0.73 11.99
CA LEU A 316 -14.57 -0.44 11.17
C LEU A 316 -15.79 -1.15 10.58
N ARG A 317 -16.97 -1.00 11.21
CA ARG A 317 -18.26 -1.41 10.59
C ARG A 317 -18.60 -0.62 9.34
N ASN A 318 -17.97 0.54 9.13
CA ASN A 318 -18.18 1.37 7.94
C ASN A 318 -17.11 1.13 6.87
N SER A 319 -16.07 0.33 7.12
CA SER A 319 -15.09 -0.02 6.08
C SER A 319 -15.71 -1.06 5.14
N PRO A 320 -15.73 -0.81 3.81
CA PRO A 320 -16.29 -1.76 2.87
C PRO A 320 -15.53 -3.08 2.92
N LEU A 321 -16.26 -4.20 3.03
CA LEU A 321 -15.70 -5.55 3.07
C LEU A 321 -14.85 -5.85 1.82
N ILE A 322 -15.33 -5.40 0.67
CA ILE A 322 -14.67 -5.54 -0.62
C ILE A 322 -14.66 -4.17 -1.29
N ILE A 323 -13.48 -3.79 -1.79
CA ILE A 323 -13.27 -2.52 -2.46
C ILE A 323 -13.04 -2.73 -3.94
N GLN A 324 -13.67 -1.89 -4.77
CA GLN A 324 -13.63 -2.00 -6.22
C GLN A 324 -12.97 -0.79 -6.87
N PRO A 325 -11.61 -0.71 -6.85
CA PRO A 325 -10.89 0.41 -7.46
C PRO A 325 -10.95 0.37 -8.99
N VAL A 326 -11.24 -0.80 -9.57
CA VAL A 326 -11.32 -1.03 -11.01
C VAL A 326 -12.70 -1.64 -11.34
N PRO A 327 -13.53 -0.98 -12.17
CA PRO A 327 -14.84 -1.48 -12.55
C PRO A 327 -14.72 -2.75 -13.39
N GLN A 328 -15.68 -3.67 -13.23
CA GLN A 328 -15.74 -4.91 -14.03
C GLN A 328 -15.92 -4.62 -15.53
N GLU A 329 -16.51 -3.47 -15.87
CA GLU A 329 -16.68 -2.99 -17.24
C GLU A 329 -15.35 -2.78 -17.99
N ALA A 330 -14.23 -2.63 -17.25
CA ALA A 330 -12.90 -2.53 -17.85
C ALA A 330 -12.35 -3.88 -18.33
N SER A 331 -13.01 -5.01 -18.05
CA SER A 331 -12.53 -6.37 -18.31
C SER A 331 -12.08 -6.59 -19.76
N CYS A 332 -12.88 -6.15 -20.72
CA CYS A 332 -12.56 -6.27 -22.14
C CYS A 332 -11.28 -5.53 -22.52
N HIS A 333 -11.09 -4.31 -22.04
CA HIS A 333 -9.89 -3.51 -22.33
C HIS A 333 -8.65 -4.06 -21.62
N ILE A 334 -8.81 -4.63 -20.42
CA ILE A 334 -7.74 -5.33 -19.72
C ILE A 334 -7.31 -6.56 -20.54
N ALA A 335 -8.25 -7.33 -21.08
CA ALA A 335 -7.94 -8.46 -21.97
C ALA A 335 -7.18 -8.00 -23.23
N ASP A 336 -7.56 -6.87 -23.83
CA ASP A 336 -6.88 -6.33 -25.01
C ASP A 336 -5.41 -5.96 -24.71
N HIS A 337 -5.12 -5.42 -23.52
CA HIS A 337 -3.74 -5.17 -23.09
C HIS A 337 -2.94 -6.47 -22.89
N VAL A 338 -3.54 -7.49 -22.28
CA VAL A 338 -2.92 -8.82 -22.12
C VAL A 338 -2.63 -9.43 -23.50
N GLN A 339 -3.55 -9.27 -24.46
CA GLN A 339 -3.38 -9.74 -25.82
C GLN A 339 -2.19 -9.09 -26.53
N VAL A 340 -1.94 -7.79 -26.35
CA VAL A 340 -0.73 -7.13 -26.89
C VAL A 340 0.54 -7.79 -26.37
N ILE A 341 0.60 -8.11 -25.07
CA ILE A 341 1.74 -8.82 -24.50
C ILE A 341 1.90 -10.20 -25.10
N PHE A 342 0.81 -10.97 -25.23
CA PHE A 342 0.90 -12.31 -25.78
C PHE A 342 1.25 -12.33 -27.27
N ALA A 343 0.70 -11.41 -28.07
CA ALA A 343 1.02 -11.31 -29.49
C ALA A 343 2.48 -10.86 -29.71
N GLY A 344 2.97 -9.89 -28.94
CA GLY A 344 4.31 -9.33 -29.09
C GLY A 344 5.43 -10.12 -28.40
N PHE A 345 5.13 -11.08 -27.52
CA PHE A 345 6.13 -11.72 -26.66
C PHE A 345 7.26 -12.40 -27.44
N ALA A 346 6.92 -13.10 -28.52
CA ALA A 346 7.89 -13.84 -29.33
C ALA A 346 9.00 -12.93 -29.90
N GLU A 347 8.63 -11.69 -30.23
CA GLU A 347 9.52 -10.71 -30.85
C GLU A 347 10.21 -9.83 -29.81
N GLN A 348 9.48 -9.39 -28.78
CA GLN A 348 9.95 -8.35 -27.84
C GLN A 348 10.69 -8.90 -26.61
N SER A 349 10.49 -10.18 -26.25
CA SER A 349 10.99 -10.76 -24.99
C SER A 349 12.51 -10.72 -24.79
N LYS A 350 13.27 -10.58 -25.88
CA LYS A 350 14.75 -10.58 -25.84
C LYS A 350 15.36 -9.18 -25.74
N THR A 351 14.53 -8.14 -25.81
CA THR A 351 14.99 -6.74 -25.86
C THR A 351 15.50 -6.24 -24.51
N SER A 352 14.91 -6.69 -23.41
CA SER A 352 15.34 -6.34 -22.04
C SER A 352 14.84 -7.36 -21.02
N VAL A 353 15.39 -7.34 -19.80
CA VAL A 353 14.89 -8.19 -18.70
C VAL A 353 13.45 -7.82 -18.32
N LEU A 354 13.08 -6.53 -18.43
CA LEU A 354 11.69 -6.09 -18.27
C LEU A 354 10.77 -6.80 -19.29
N HIS A 355 11.16 -6.83 -20.57
CA HIS A 355 10.39 -7.52 -21.60
C HIS A 355 10.42 -9.04 -21.44
N MET A 356 11.51 -9.62 -20.97
CA MET A 356 11.60 -11.06 -20.64
C MET A 356 10.58 -11.44 -19.55
N SER A 357 10.39 -10.56 -18.56
CA SER A 357 9.41 -10.75 -17.48
C SER A 357 7.96 -10.44 -17.85
N SER A 358 7.67 -10.03 -19.09
CA SER A 358 6.32 -9.60 -19.49
C SER A 358 5.25 -10.70 -19.38
N LEU A 359 5.57 -11.97 -19.68
CA LEU A 359 4.64 -13.09 -19.45
C LEU A 359 4.30 -13.23 -17.97
N PHE A 360 5.28 -13.10 -17.07
CA PHE A 360 5.03 -13.15 -15.64
C PHE A 360 3.98 -12.09 -15.24
N HIS A 361 4.12 -10.85 -15.73
CA HIS A 361 3.17 -9.78 -15.42
C HIS A 361 1.79 -10.01 -16.03
N ALA A 362 1.70 -10.49 -17.28
CA ALA A 362 0.43 -10.81 -17.92
C ALA A 362 -0.32 -11.94 -17.19
N PHE A 363 0.35 -13.05 -16.86
CA PHE A 363 -0.26 -14.16 -16.12
C PHE A 363 -0.59 -13.78 -14.68
N THR A 364 0.23 -12.97 -14.02
CA THR A 364 -0.05 -12.45 -12.67
C THR A 364 -1.31 -11.60 -12.67
N LEU A 365 -1.46 -10.70 -13.65
CA LEU A 365 -2.67 -9.91 -13.78
C LEU A 365 -3.90 -10.79 -14.05
N CYS A 366 -3.80 -11.79 -14.92
CA CYS A 366 -4.91 -12.70 -15.19
C CYS A 366 -5.38 -13.44 -13.93
N GLN A 367 -4.43 -13.88 -13.08
CA GLN A 367 -4.74 -14.49 -11.78
C GLN A 367 -5.44 -13.49 -10.84
N LEU A 368 -4.85 -12.31 -10.66
CA LEU A 368 -5.39 -11.26 -9.79
C LEU A 368 -6.77 -10.79 -10.24
N TRP A 369 -6.98 -10.57 -11.54
CA TRP A 369 -8.26 -10.15 -12.12
C TRP A 369 -9.35 -11.20 -11.92
N THR A 370 -9.00 -12.48 -12.13
CA THR A 370 -9.92 -13.60 -11.89
C THR A 370 -10.36 -13.64 -10.43
N VAL A 371 -9.40 -13.67 -9.50
CA VAL A 371 -9.70 -13.73 -8.06
C VAL A 371 -10.43 -12.47 -7.59
N TYR A 372 -10.05 -11.30 -8.09
CA TYR A 372 -10.71 -10.02 -7.78
C TYR A 372 -12.20 -10.02 -8.15
N LEU A 373 -12.55 -10.40 -9.37
CA LEU A 373 -13.96 -10.46 -9.78
C LEU A 373 -14.71 -11.60 -9.09
N GLU A 374 -14.06 -12.72 -8.75
CA GLU A 374 -14.69 -13.76 -7.94
C GLU A 374 -15.00 -13.27 -6.51
N GLN A 375 -14.10 -12.48 -5.90
CA GLN A 375 -14.40 -11.81 -4.62
C GLN A 375 -15.58 -10.84 -4.78
N VAL A 376 -15.65 -10.06 -5.86
CA VAL A 376 -16.81 -9.20 -6.14
C VAL A 376 -18.10 -10.01 -6.29
N ALA A 377 -18.07 -11.10 -7.04
CA ALA A 377 -19.22 -11.99 -7.22
C ALA A 377 -19.69 -12.59 -5.89
N SER A 378 -18.77 -12.91 -4.98
CA SER A 378 -19.10 -13.49 -3.66
C SER A 378 -19.95 -12.59 -2.75
N LEU A 379 -20.06 -11.29 -3.05
CA LEU A 379 -20.99 -10.38 -2.36
C LEU A 379 -22.45 -10.66 -2.70
N ALA A 380 -22.70 -11.25 -3.86
CA ALA A 380 -24.03 -11.51 -4.38
C ALA A 380 -24.39 -12.99 -4.20
N ALA A 381 -25.67 -13.28 -3.98
CA ALA A 381 -26.14 -14.65 -3.92
C ALA A 381 -25.87 -15.37 -5.25
N ILE A 382 -25.49 -16.65 -5.22
CA ILE A 382 -25.13 -17.44 -6.43
C ILE A 382 -26.26 -17.45 -7.47
N SER A 383 -27.52 -17.38 -7.03
CA SER A 383 -28.70 -17.32 -7.90
C SER A 383 -29.04 -15.92 -8.43
N SER A 384 -28.30 -14.88 -8.05
CA SER A 384 -28.62 -13.49 -8.41
C SER A 384 -28.12 -13.12 -9.80
N GLU A 385 -28.79 -12.15 -10.43
CA GLU A 385 -28.34 -11.58 -11.71
C GLU A 385 -26.95 -10.95 -11.59
N ALA A 386 -26.67 -10.24 -10.49
CA ALA A 386 -25.36 -9.62 -10.26
C ALA A 386 -24.22 -10.65 -10.26
N TYR A 387 -24.39 -11.79 -9.57
CA TYR A 387 -23.43 -12.88 -9.59
C TYR A 387 -23.18 -13.42 -11.00
N ASN A 388 -24.26 -13.67 -11.75
CA ASN A 388 -24.18 -14.19 -13.12
C ASN A 388 -23.52 -13.19 -14.07
N THR A 389 -23.80 -11.90 -13.94
CA THR A 389 -23.17 -10.82 -14.73
C THR A 389 -21.67 -10.79 -14.51
N THR A 390 -21.19 -10.80 -13.26
CA THR A 390 -19.76 -10.80 -12.97
C THR A 390 -19.06 -12.06 -13.51
N LEU A 391 -19.70 -13.23 -13.42
CA LEU A 391 -19.15 -14.45 -14.03
C LEU A 391 -19.13 -14.39 -15.56
N SER A 392 -20.16 -13.85 -16.21
CA SER A 392 -20.18 -13.66 -17.66
C SER A 392 -19.02 -12.76 -18.11
N VAL A 393 -18.77 -11.66 -17.41
CA VAL A 393 -17.61 -10.77 -17.66
C VAL A 393 -16.28 -11.52 -17.53
N LEU A 394 -16.16 -12.45 -16.57
CA LEU A 394 -14.98 -13.30 -16.43
C LEU A 394 -14.83 -14.32 -17.58
N PHE A 395 -15.93 -14.91 -18.05
CA PHE A 395 -15.89 -15.81 -19.18
C PHE A 395 -15.52 -15.09 -20.48
N GLU A 396 -16.04 -13.89 -20.71
CA GLU A 396 -15.67 -13.06 -21.86
C GLU A 396 -14.19 -12.69 -21.84
N PHE A 397 -13.66 -12.32 -20.67
CA PHE A 397 -12.22 -12.11 -20.48
C PHE A 397 -11.41 -13.34 -20.92
N TRP A 398 -11.74 -14.51 -20.39
CA TRP A 398 -11.02 -15.74 -20.70
C TRP A 398 -11.24 -16.24 -22.12
N ALA A 399 -12.38 -15.94 -22.75
CA ALA A 399 -12.65 -16.23 -24.15
C ALA A 399 -11.73 -15.44 -25.09
N LYS A 400 -11.35 -14.21 -24.72
CA LYS A 400 -10.33 -13.43 -25.45
C LYS A 400 -8.89 -13.89 -25.16
N VAL A 401 -8.59 -14.20 -23.90
CA VAL A 401 -7.21 -14.47 -23.44
C VAL A 401 -6.75 -15.89 -23.83
N THR A 402 -7.62 -16.90 -23.72
CA THR A 402 -7.26 -18.31 -23.95
C THR A 402 -6.73 -18.58 -25.38
N PRO A 403 -7.34 -18.06 -26.46
CA PRO A 403 -6.80 -18.22 -27.82
C PRO A 403 -5.38 -17.66 -27.99
N CYS A 404 -5.04 -16.57 -27.31
CA CYS A 404 -3.71 -15.97 -27.37
C CYS A 404 -2.65 -16.87 -26.70
N ILE A 405 -3.00 -17.52 -25.58
CA ILE A 405 -2.13 -18.51 -24.93
C ILE A 405 -1.90 -19.71 -25.86
N LEU A 406 -2.97 -20.20 -26.51
CA LEU A 406 -2.89 -21.30 -27.48
C LEU A 406 -1.93 -20.98 -28.64
N GLN A 407 -2.03 -19.76 -29.19
CA GLN A 407 -1.13 -19.29 -30.23
C GLN A 407 0.32 -19.28 -29.74
N LEU A 408 0.59 -18.76 -28.54
CA LEU A 408 1.93 -18.78 -27.96
C LEU A 408 2.49 -20.20 -27.75
N VAL A 409 1.68 -21.13 -27.24
CA VAL A 409 2.10 -22.53 -27.01
C VAL A 409 2.43 -23.25 -28.32
N SER A 410 1.76 -22.89 -29.42
CA SER A 410 2.05 -23.42 -30.76
C SER A 410 3.44 -23.03 -31.28
N HIS A 411 4.05 -21.96 -30.75
CA HIS A 411 5.44 -21.63 -31.04
C HIS A 411 6.37 -22.52 -30.21
N SER A 412 6.93 -23.56 -30.83
CA SER A 412 7.72 -24.61 -30.17
C SER A 412 8.84 -24.10 -29.24
N LYS A 413 9.50 -22.99 -29.58
CA LYS A 413 10.58 -22.39 -28.78
C LYS A 413 10.12 -21.68 -27.50
N LEU A 414 8.83 -21.34 -27.41
CA LEU A 414 8.24 -20.61 -26.28
C LEU A 414 7.35 -21.50 -25.42
N SER A 415 6.93 -22.64 -25.96
CA SER A 415 5.97 -23.57 -25.39
C SER A 415 6.27 -23.93 -23.92
N GLU A 416 7.51 -24.26 -23.58
CA GLU A 416 7.88 -24.63 -22.21
C GLU A 416 7.72 -23.46 -21.21
N SER A 417 8.19 -22.27 -21.58
CA SER A 417 8.07 -21.07 -20.74
C SER A 417 6.59 -20.67 -20.55
N VAL A 418 5.81 -20.68 -21.62
CA VAL A 418 4.38 -20.37 -21.59
C VAL A 418 3.62 -21.40 -20.75
N ASN A 419 3.91 -22.69 -20.92
CA ASN A 419 3.29 -23.77 -20.13
C ASN A 419 3.64 -23.66 -18.64
N LEU A 420 4.87 -23.26 -18.29
CA LEU A 420 5.26 -23.03 -16.90
C LEU A 420 4.44 -21.91 -16.25
N HIS A 421 4.31 -20.77 -16.93
CA HIS A 421 3.51 -19.65 -16.43
C HIS A 421 2.02 -19.99 -16.35
N PHE A 422 1.49 -20.67 -17.37
CA PHE A 422 0.09 -21.06 -17.40
C PHE A 422 -0.24 -22.09 -16.32
N LEU A 423 0.64 -23.06 -16.08
CA LEU A 423 0.47 -24.00 -14.98
C LEU A 423 0.55 -23.32 -13.61
N GLY A 424 1.46 -22.35 -13.45
CA GLY A 424 1.51 -21.51 -12.26
C GLY A 424 0.20 -20.74 -12.03
N LEU A 425 -0.48 -20.32 -13.10
CA LEU A 425 -1.83 -19.74 -13.00
C LEU A 425 -2.86 -20.75 -12.51
N LEU A 426 -2.88 -21.97 -13.03
CA LEU A 426 -3.81 -23.01 -12.56
C LEU A 426 -3.60 -23.32 -11.07
N GLU A 427 -2.34 -23.40 -10.63
CA GLU A 427 -1.99 -23.62 -9.22
C GLU A 427 -2.45 -22.47 -8.32
N SER A 428 -2.24 -21.22 -8.75
CA SER A 428 -2.75 -20.05 -8.02
C SER A 428 -4.27 -20.09 -7.91
N LEU A 429 -4.98 -20.35 -9.02
CA LEU A 429 -6.44 -20.43 -9.01
C LEU A 429 -6.94 -21.59 -8.15
N LYS A 430 -6.22 -22.72 -8.11
CA LYS A 430 -6.52 -23.85 -7.22
C LYS A 430 -6.36 -23.45 -5.76
N GLU A 431 -5.24 -22.82 -5.40
CA GLU A 431 -4.96 -22.37 -4.04
C GLU A 431 -6.00 -21.38 -3.53
N THR A 432 -6.47 -20.47 -4.38
CA THR A 432 -7.53 -19.51 -4.06
C THR A 432 -8.94 -20.08 -4.21
N ARG A 433 -9.08 -21.39 -4.48
CA ARG A 433 -10.36 -22.10 -4.65
C ARG A 433 -11.27 -21.46 -5.70
N SER A 434 -10.68 -21.04 -6.82
CA SER A 434 -11.39 -20.40 -7.93
C SER A 434 -12.44 -21.32 -8.56
N THR A 435 -13.65 -20.80 -8.72
CA THR A 435 -14.74 -21.47 -9.43
C THR A 435 -14.52 -21.48 -10.94
N ILE A 436 -13.83 -20.45 -11.47
CA ILE A 436 -13.44 -20.36 -12.88
C ILE A 436 -12.51 -21.50 -13.27
N LEU A 437 -11.57 -21.89 -12.40
CA LEU A 437 -10.70 -23.03 -12.65
C LEU A 437 -11.51 -24.30 -12.91
N ALA A 438 -12.48 -24.63 -12.04
CA ALA A 438 -13.28 -25.85 -12.20
C ALA A 438 -14.03 -25.89 -13.55
N LYS A 439 -14.49 -24.73 -14.03
CA LYS A 439 -15.25 -24.61 -15.29
C LYS A 439 -14.37 -24.60 -16.54
N LEU A 440 -13.17 -24.01 -16.47
CA LEU A 440 -12.28 -23.86 -17.63
C LEU A 440 -11.17 -24.92 -17.70
N LEU A 441 -10.91 -25.66 -16.61
CA LEU A 441 -9.88 -26.70 -16.59
C LEU A 441 -10.04 -27.75 -17.71
N PRO A 442 -11.26 -28.24 -18.05
CA PRO A 442 -11.43 -29.17 -19.18
C PRO A 442 -11.00 -28.57 -20.52
N LEU A 443 -11.18 -27.25 -20.71
CA LEU A 443 -10.77 -26.52 -21.91
C LEU A 443 -9.26 -26.25 -21.94
N TRP A 444 -8.68 -25.89 -20.80
CA TRP A 444 -7.25 -25.53 -20.68
C TRP A 444 -6.32 -26.73 -20.63
N THR A 445 -6.83 -27.89 -20.22
CA THR A 445 -6.03 -29.11 -20.11
C THR A 445 -5.46 -29.56 -21.47
N PRO A 446 -6.25 -29.61 -22.57
CA PRO A 446 -5.73 -29.83 -23.90
C PRO A 446 -4.71 -28.78 -24.34
N VAL A 447 -4.88 -27.51 -23.98
CA VAL A 447 -3.95 -26.40 -24.35
C VAL A 447 -2.53 -26.71 -23.89
N LEU A 448 -2.38 -27.25 -22.68
CA LEU A 448 -1.08 -27.61 -22.10
C LEU A 448 -0.46 -28.87 -22.72
N SER A 449 -1.25 -29.72 -23.39
CA SER A 449 -0.81 -31.05 -23.85
C SER A 449 -0.84 -31.23 -25.38
N SER A 450 -1.37 -30.25 -26.14
CA SER A 450 -1.70 -30.43 -27.56
C SER A 450 -0.53 -30.33 -28.53
N ASN A 451 0.54 -29.58 -28.21
CA ASN A 451 1.58 -29.23 -29.19
C ASN A 451 3.02 -29.57 -28.78
N THR A 452 3.28 -29.95 -27.53
CA THR A 452 4.61 -30.30 -27.03
C THR A 452 4.50 -31.36 -25.92
N GLN A 453 5.46 -32.28 -25.86
CA GLN A 453 5.53 -33.18 -24.70
C GLN A 453 5.91 -32.35 -23.47
N LEU A 454 4.97 -32.27 -22.52
CA LEU A 454 5.25 -31.70 -21.20
C LEU A 454 6.38 -32.49 -20.53
N SER A 455 7.29 -31.79 -19.86
CA SER A 455 8.27 -32.45 -19.00
C SER A 455 7.54 -33.21 -17.88
N GLY A 456 8.14 -34.31 -17.38
CA GLY A 456 7.52 -35.13 -16.33
C GLY A 456 7.10 -34.31 -15.12
N THR A 457 7.89 -33.31 -14.73
CA THR A 457 7.58 -32.38 -13.63
C THR A 457 6.33 -31.55 -13.91
N LEU A 458 6.17 -31.00 -15.13
CA LEU A 458 4.97 -30.24 -15.50
C LEU A 458 3.74 -31.15 -15.56
N HIS A 459 3.91 -32.40 -16.01
CA HIS A 459 2.81 -33.35 -16.06
C HIS A 459 2.28 -33.68 -14.65
N VAL A 460 3.16 -33.92 -13.67
CA VAL A 460 2.76 -34.18 -12.27
C VAL A 460 2.05 -32.97 -11.67
N ARG A 461 2.58 -31.76 -11.89
CA ARG A 461 1.94 -30.51 -11.42
C ARG A 461 0.56 -30.30 -12.03
N LEU A 462 0.39 -30.55 -13.33
CA LEU A 462 -0.92 -30.50 -13.99
C LEU A 462 -1.87 -31.57 -13.45
N GLN A 463 -1.38 -32.77 -13.20
CA GLN A 463 -2.18 -33.85 -12.63
C GLN A 463 -2.69 -33.49 -11.24
N ASN A 464 -1.85 -32.87 -10.40
CA ASN A 464 -2.28 -32.33 -9.11
C ASN A 464 -3.40 -31.29 -9.25
N CYS A 465 -3.42 -30.48 -10.31
CA CYS A 465 -4.52 -29.55 -10.57
C CYS A 465 -5.82 -30.26 -10.96
N ARG A 466 -5.74 -31.36 -11.73
CA ARG A 466 -6.87 -32.19 -12.13
C ARG A 466 -7.47 -32.97 -10.97
N ASP A 467 -6.63 -33.49 -10.09
CA ASP A 467 -7.03 -34.32 -8.95
C ASP A 467 -7.58 -33.51 -7.76
N ALA A 468 -7.80 -32.21 -7.95
CA ALA A 468 -8.38 -31.33 -6.94
C ALA A 468 -9.86 -31.69 -6.70
N VAL A 469 -10.12 -32.62 -5.78
CA VAL A 469 -11.48 -32.88 -5.28
C VAL A 469 -11.88 -31.70 -4.37
N PRO A 470 -13.05 -31.05 -4.59
CA PRO A 470 -13.53 -30.03 -3.66
C PRO A 470 -13.80 -30.67 -2.30
N ASN A 471 -12.96 -30.36 -1.31
CA ASN A 471 -13.16 -30.84 0.06
C ASN A 471 -14.28 -30.02 0.72
N LEU A 472 -15.43 -30.66 0.96
CA LEU A 472 -16.64 -30.03 1.49
C LEU A 472 -16.48 -29.56 2.94
N GLU A 473 -15.52 -30.13 3.70
CA GLU A 473 -15.36 -29.87 5.14
C GLU A 473 -14.51 -28.61 5.46
N GLU A 474 -13.74 -28.07 4.52
CA GLU A 474 -12.87 -26.89 4.73
C GLU A 474 -13.49 -25.55 4.29
N GLN A 475 -14.81 -25.50 4.05
CA GLN A 475 -15.42 -24.46 3.20
C GLN A 475 -15.40 -23.03 3.77
N ASP A 476 -15.57 -22.81 5.09
CA ASP A 476 -15.91 -21.45 5.55
C ASP A 476 -14.84 -20.70 6.39
N PHE A 477 -13.94 -21.38 7.10
CA PHE A 477 -12.98 -20.68 8.00
C PHE A 477 -11.60 -20.40 7.40
N HIS A 478 -11.17 -21.15 6.37
CA HIS A 478 -9.79 -21.06 5.85
C HIS A 478 -9.64 -20.33 4.51
N ALA A 479 -10.73 -19.91 3.86
CA ALA A 479 -10.67 -19.27 2.54
C ALA A 479 -9.93 -17.91 2.57
N SER A 480 -10.20 -17.09 3.59
CA SER A 480 -9.49 -15.81 3.80
C SER A 480 -8.01 -16.00 4.13
N GLU A 481 -7.67 -17.07 4.86
CA GLU A 481 -6.28 -17.39 5.20
C GLU A 481 -5.51 -17.89 3.97
N ALA A 482 -6.12 -18.75 3.16
CA ALA A 482 -5.56 -19.21 1.88
C ALA A 482 -5.34 -18.03 0.92
N LEU A 483 -6.34 -17.15 0.79
CA LEU A 483 -6.20 -15.92 0.00
C LEU A 483 -5.02 -15.09 0.52
N LEU A 484 -4.95 -14.78 1.83
CA LEU A 484 -3.87 -13.97 2.39
C LEU A 484 -2.49 -14.60 2.19
N LYS A 485 -2.36 -15.93 2.35
CA LYS A 485 -1.10 -16.65 2.11
C LYS A 485 -0.68 -16.56 0.64
N TRP A 486 -1.62 -16.79 -0.29
CA TRP A 486 -1.36 -16.64 -1.72
C TRP A 486 -0.88 -15.22 -2.06
N LEU A 487 -1.62 -14.22 -1.58
CA LEU A 487 -1.34 -12.80 -1.74
C LEU A 487 0.06 -12.42 -1.22
N GLN A 488 0.45 -12.87 -0.04
CA GLN A 488 1.79 -12.62 0.52
C GLN A 488 2.90 -13.22 -0.34
N ARG A 489 2.71 -14.46 -0.83
CA ARG A 489 3.67 -15.13 -1.72
C ARG A 489 3.75 -14.44 -3.08
N LEU A 490 2.61 -14.00 -3.62
CA LEU A 490 2.56 -13.27 -4.88
C LEU A 490 3.23 -11.90 -4.76
N GLN A 491 2.94 -11.15 -3.70
CA GLN A 491 3.59 -9.86 -3.40
C GLN A 491 5.11 -10.00 -3.35
N PHE A 492 5.62 -11.05 -2.68
CA PHE A 492 7.05 -11.31 -2.63
C PHE A 492 7.62 -11.59 -4.04
N LYS A 493 6.97 -12.46 -4.83
CA LYS A 493 7.39 -12.76 -6.21
C LYS A 493 7.37 -11.53 -7.10
N MET A 494 6.31 -10.71 -7.05
CA MET A 494 6.21 -9.45 -7.79
C MET A 494 7.36 -8.51 -7.43
N GLY A 495 7.66 -8.38 -6.13
CA GLY A 495 8.79 -7.58 -5.67
C GLY A 495 10.14 -8.06 -6.19
N GLN A 496 10.38 -9.37 -6.17
CA GLN A 496 11.64 -9.96 -6.67
C GLN A 496 11.81 -9.76 -8.18
N ILE A 497 10.77 -10.00 -8.98
CA ILE A 497 10.82 -9.82 -10.42
C ILE A 497 11.06 -8.35 -10.80
N GLU A 498 10.39 -7.40 -10.12
CA GLU A 498 10.62 -5.98 -10.36
C GLU A 498 12.05 -5.55 -9.98
N LEU A 499 12.57 -6.04 -8.85
CA LEU A 499 13.93 -5.74 -8.42
C LEU A 499 14.96 -6.27 -9.44
N GLN A 500 14.80 -7.52 -9.89
CA GLN A 500 15.66 -8.12 -10.91
C GLN A 500 15.62 -7.33 -12.23
N SER A 501 14.42 -6.99 -12.71
CA SER A 501 14.23 -6.18 -13.92
C SER A 501 14.86 -4.80 -13.77
N SER A 502 14.72 -4.15 -12.62
CA SER A 502 15.35 -2.85 -12.35
C SER A 502 16.88 -2.93 -12.36
N THR A 503 17.46 -3.89 -11.63
CA THR A 503 18.91 -4.03 -11.50
C THR A 503 19.54 -4.35 -12.86
N ALA A 504 18.95 -5.24 -13.65
CA ALA A 504 19.45 -5.57 -14.98
C ALA A 504 19.47 -4.35 -15.91
N THR A 505 18.42 -3.52 -15.91
CA THR A 505 18.37 -2.32 -16.77
C THR A 505 19.50 -1.33 -16.47
N GLN A 506 19.95 -1.21 -15.21
CA GLN A 506 21.07 -0.34 -14.84
C GLN A 506 22.42 -0.76 -15.46
N PHE A 507 22.59 -2.04 -15.79
CA PHE A 507 23.82 -2.55 -16.41
C PHE A 507 23.85 -2.41 -17.93
N TYR A 508 22.69 -2.27 -18.58
CA TYR A 508 22.57 -2.20 -20.05
C TYR A 508 22.37 -0.78 -20.59
N SER A 509 22.37 0.24 -19.73
CA SER A 509 22.32 1.66 -20.10
C SER A 509 23.73 2.27 -20.22
N ILE A 510 24.57 1.72 -21.11
CA ILE A 510 25.87 2.29 -21.52
C ILE A 510 25.79 2.73 -22.97
#